data_AF-B0DG58-F1
#
_entry.id   AF-B0DG58-F1
#
_cell.length_a   1.000
_cell.length_b   1.000
_cell.length_c   1.000
_cell.angle_alpha   90.00
_cell.angle_beta   90.00
_cell.angle_gamma   90.00
#
_symmetry.space_group_name_H-M   'P 1'
#
loop_
_entity.id
_entity.type
_entity.pdbx_description
1 polymer ?
#
loop_
_entity_poly.entity_id
_entity_poly.type
_entity_poly.pdbx_seq_one_letter_code
_entity_poly.pdbx_strand_id
1 'polypeptide(L)' 'MYNWYMEHHVGYHIPYPNVTNTRYNLHGEAAAILIVYHNHFMKFMEFMCDVKDKPALTNIEKHFLSALKDVPT' A
#
# COMPACT_ATOMS: atom_id res chain seq x y z
N MET A 1 -10.18 3.32 4.67
CA MET A 1 -9.26 2.42 5.41
C MET A 1 -7.80 2.85 5.23
N TYR A 2 -7.28 2.95 4.00
CA TYR A 2 -5.92 3.44 3.74
C TYR A 2 -5.65 4.86 4.28
N ASN A 3 -6.47 5.87 3.92
CA ASN A 3 -6.25 7.25 4.36
C ASN A 3 -6.20 7.35 5.89
N TRP A 4 -7.12 6.67 6.58
CA TRP A 4 -7.14 6.60 8.04
C TRP A 4 -5.88 5.95 8.62
N TYR A 5 -5.42 4.82 8.05
CA TYR A 5 -4.21 4.15 8.49
C TYR A 5 -2.98 5.04 8.34
N MET A 6 -2.81 5.67 7.18
CA MET A 6 -1.67 6.56 6.90
C MET A 6 -1.70 7.81 7.77
N GLU A 7 -2.87 8.44 7.95
CA GLU A 7 -2.99 9.61 8.83
C GLU A 7 -2.69 9.26 10.30
N HIS A 8 -3.13 8.08 10.76
CA HIS A 8 -2.90 7.63 12.14
C HIS A 8 -1.45 7.21 12.41
N HIS A 9 -0.78 6.57 11.44
CA HIS A 9 0.59 6.03 11.62
C HIS A 9 1.70 6.98 11.17
N VAL A 10 1.43 7.81 10.15
CA VAL A 10 2.39 8.78 9.62
C VAL A 10 2.17 10.18 10.22
N GLY A 11 0.99 10.45 10.78
CA GLY A 11 0.65 11.71 11.45
C GLY A 11 0.11 12.81 10.53
N TYR A 12 -0.03 12.54 9.24
CA TYR A 12 -0.65 13.44 8.26
C TYR A 12 -1.31 12.68 7.10
N HIS A 13 -2.27 13.32 6.44
CA HIS A 13 -3.02 12.72 5.35
C HIS A 13 -2.16 12.59 4.07
N ILE A 14 -1.89 11.36 3.65
CA ILE A 14 -1.19 11.03 2.40
C ILE A 14 -2.21 10.43 1.42
N PRO A 15 -2.74 11.21 0.47
CA PRO A 15 -3.65 10.66 -0.53
C PRO A 15 -2.88 9.73 -1.46
N TYR A 16 -3.40 8.52 -1.68
CA TYR A 16 -2.86 7.65 -2.73
C TYR A 16 -3.26 8.20 -4.11
N PRO A 17 -2.36 8.23 -5.11
CA PRO A 17 -2.68 8.79 -6.41
C PRO A 17 -3.81 7.99 -7.04
N ASN A 18 -4.83 8.70 -7.52
CA ASN A 18 -5.92 8.06 -8.25
C ASN A 18 -5.42 7.64 -9.62
N VAL A 19 -4.90 6.42 -9.75
CA VAL A 19 -4.43 5.82 -11.00
C VAL A 19 -5.62 5.49 -11.91
N THR A 20 -6.25 6.50 -12.48
CA THR A 20 -7.14 6.32 -13.62
C THR A 20 -6.30 6.00 -14.85
N ASN A 21 -6.71 4.99 -15.63
CA ASN A 21 -6.04 4.38 -16.80
C ASN A 21 -5.49 5.32 -17.91
N THR A 22 -5.63 6.63 -17.78
CA THR A 22 -5.36 7.61 -18.83
C THR A 22 -4.11 8.47 -18.62
N ARG A 23 -3.36 8.34 -17.52
CA ARG A 23 -2.14 9.17 -17.32
C ARG A 23 -0.97 8.37 -16.75
N TYR A 24 0.00 8.07 -17.61
CA TYR A 24 1.25 7.38 -17.25
C TYR A 24 2.01 8.02 -16.08
N ASN A 25 1.97 9.36 -15.93
CA ASN A 25 2.61 10.06 -14.81
C ASN A 25 2.06 9.67 -13.42
N LEU A 26 0.79 9.26 -13.32
CA LEU A 26 0.16 8.86 -12.06
C LEU A 26 0.70 7.51 -11.56
N HIS A 27 1.17 6.64 -12.46
CA HIS A 27 1.81 5.38 -12.07
C HIS A 27 3.16 5.61 -11.41
N GLY A 28 3.96 6.57 -11.92
CA GLY A 28 5.25 6.94 -11.31
C GLY A 28 5.08 7.57 -9.93
N GLU A 29 4.07 8.41 -9.76
CA GLU A 29 3.75 9.05 -8.48
C GLU A 29 3.26 8.03 -7.44
N ALA A 30 2.44 7.07 -7.86
CA ALA A 30 2.00 5.96 -7.01
C ALA A 30 3.19 5.07 -6.59
N ALA A 31 4.09 4.76 -7.54
CA ALA A 31 5.30 4.00 -7.26
C ALA A 31 6.23 4.77 -6.28
N ALA A 32 6.39 6.08 -6.45
CA ALA A 32 7.19 6.90 -5.55
C ALA A 32 6.63 6.86 -4.11
N ILE A 33 5.30 6.97 -3.94
CA ILE A 33 4.65 6.86 -2.62
C ILE A 33 4.84 5.46 -2.03
N LEU A 34 4.72 4.40 -2.84
CA LEU A 34 4.98 3.03 -2.38
C LEU A 34 6.42 2.85 -1.89
N ILE A 35 7.39 3.43 -2.59
CA ILE A 35 8.82 3.34 -2.22
C ILE A 35 9.10 4.17 -0.96
N VAL A 36 8.65 5.42 -0.90
CA VAL A 36 8.90 6.32 0.23
C VAL A 36 8.27 5.79 1.53
N TYR A 37 7.06 5.24 1.44
CA TYR A 37 6.33 4.72 2.58
C TYR A 37 6.34 3.19 2.65
N HIS A 38 7.33 2.53 2.05
CA HIS A 38 7.42 1.07 1.91
C HIS A 38 7.18 0.31 3.21
N ASN A 39 7.87 0.70 4.29
CA ASN A 39 7.70 0.10 5.61
C ASN A 39 6.27 0.27 6.18
N HIS A 40 5.60 1.38 5.88
CA HIS A 40 4.22 1.60 6.29
C HIS A 40 3.26 0.74 5.48
N PHE A 41 3.51 0.54 4.18
CA PHE A 41 2.74 -0.38 3.36
C PHE A 41 2.88 -1.84 3.82
N MET A 42 4.08 -2.26 4.24
CA MET A 42 4.30 -3.59 4.81
C MET A 42 3.45 -3.81 6.07
N LYS A 43 3.49 -2.88 7.02
CA LYS A 43 2.67 -2.93 8.25
C LYS A 43 1.17 -2.77 7.96
N PHE A 44 0.82 -1.99 6.94
CA PHE A 44 -0.56 -1.84 6.50
C PHE A 44 -1.13 -3.18 6.01
N MET A 45 -0.34 -3.97 5.29
CA MET A 45 -0.77 -5.29 4.82
C MET A 45 -0.99 -6.28 5.98
N GLU A 46 -0.19 -6.19 7.05
CA GLU A 46 -0.41 -6.96 8.29
C GLU A 46 -1.70 -6.52 8.99
N PHE A 47 -1.90 -5.20 9.17
CA PHE A 47 -3.13 -4.64 9.73
C PHE A 47 -4.38 -5.04 8.95
N MET A 48 -4.32 -5.02 7.61
CA MET A 48 -5.42 -5.45 6.74
C MET A 48 -5.75 -6.94 6.90
N CYS A 49 -4.77 -7.76 7.27
CA CYS A 49 -4.99 -9.18 7.57
C CYS A 49 -5.65 -9.36 8.94
N ASP A 50 -5.22 -8.60 9.95
CA ASP A 50 -5.71 -8.69 11.33
C ASP A 50 -7.12 -8.13 11.52
N VAL A 51 -7.51 -7.11 10.74
CA VAL A 51 -8.86 -6.52 10.84
C VAL A 51 -9.95 -7.44 10.25
N LYS A 52 -9.59 -8.43 9.44
CA LYS A 52 -10.56 -9.35 8.86
C LYS A 52 -10.96 -10.42 9.89
N ASP A 53 -12.26 -10.73 9.97
CA ASP A 53 -12.80 -11.83 10.80
C ASP A 53 -12.13 -13.18 10.53
N LYS A 54 -11.60 -13.37 9.33
CA LYS A 54 -10.70 -14.47 8.99
C LYS A 54 -9.38 -13.88 8.51
N PRO A 55 -8.25 -14.15 9.19
CA PRO A 55 -6.94 -13.66 8.77
C PRO A 55 -6.55 -14.33 7.46
N ALA A 56 -6.87 -13.68 6.34
CA ALA A 56 -6.61 -14.17 5.02
C ALA A 56 -6.38 -13.01 4.05
N LEU A 57 -5.20 -13.04 3.42
CA LEU A 57 -4.90 -12.21 2.26
C LEU A 57 -5.55 -12.83 1.02
N THR A 58 -6.22 -12.00 0.23
CA THR A 58 -6.68 -12.36 -1.13
C THR A 58 -5.48 -12.62 -2.04
N ASN A 59 -5.70 -13.27 -3.18
CA ASN A 59 -4.61 -13.53 -4.15
C ASN A 59 -3.93 -12.22 -4.62
N ILE A 60 -4.70 -11.15 -4.79
CA ILE A 60 -4.16 -9.83 -5.17
C ILE A 60 -3.32 -9.24 -4.04
N GLU A 61 -3.81 -9.27 -2.80
CA GLU A 61 -3.07 -8.79 -1.63
C GLU A 61 -1.78 -9.59 -1.40
N LYS A 62 -1.80 -10.92 -1.62
CA LYS A 62 -0.61 -11.76 -1.54
C LYS A 62 0.42 -11.39 -2.60
N HIS A 63 0.00 -11.23 -3.85
CA HIS A 63 0.90 -10.77 -4.92
C HIS A 63 1.46 -9.37 -4.62
N PHE A 64 0.64 -8.47 -4.08
CA PHE A 64 1.09 -7.14 -3.69
C PHE A 64 2.11 -7.19 -2.54
N LEU A 65 1.86 -7.96 -1.48
CA LEU A 65 2.83 -8.16 -0.40
C LEU A 65 4.12 -8.82 -0.90
N SER A 66 4.02 -9.77 -1.83
CA SER A 66 5.18 -10.39 -2.47
C SER A 66 5.99 -9.36 -3.25
N ALA A 67 5.33 -8.51 -4.05
CA ALA A 67 5.98 -7.46 -4.82
C ALA A 67 6.63 -6.39 -3.91
N LEU A 68 6.03 -6.09 -2.75
CA LEU A 68 6.66 -5.22 -1.75
C LEU A 68 7.90 -5.85 -1.12
N LYS A 69 7.91 -7.17 -0.90
CA LYS A 69 9.07 -7.88 -0.35
C LYS A 69 10.18 -8.13 -1.35
N ASP A 70 9.89 -7.95 -2.64
CA ASP A 70 10.85 -8.15 -3.72
C ASP A 70 11.83 -6.95 -3.77
N VAL A 71 12.92 -7.08 -3.01
CA VAL A 71 14.01 -6.10 -3.02
C VAL A 71 14.76 -6.23 -4.34
N PRO A 72 15.02 -5.15 -5.09
CA PRO A 72 15.78 -5.24 -6.33
C PRO A 72 17.20 -5.75 -6.01
N THR A 73 17.55 -6.92 -6.58
CA THR A 73 18.91 -7.47 -6.62
C THR A 73 19.92 -6.54 -7.25
#